data_AF-A0A413DTV5-F1
#
_entry.id   AF-A0A413DTV5-F1
#
_cell.length_a   1.000
_cell.length_b   1.000
_cell.length_c   1.000
_cell.angle_alpha   90.00
_cell.angle_beta   90.00
_cell.angle_gamma   90.00
#
_symmetry.space_group_name_H-M   'P 1'
#
loop_
_entity.id
_entity.type
_entity.pdbx_description
1 polymer ?
#
loop_
_entity_poly.entity_id
_entity_poly.type
_entity_poly.pdbx_seq_one_letter_code
_entity_poly.pdbx_strand_id
1 'polypeptide(L)'
;MTYSRAVVERAGELRRSGLSCREIARELDGPSKSAVARWTRAGAAGGTVGRAVAKMDLPKVVGDGPVYPDIDPDDKDALIERLVLENAVLRAVNDVLKAASLDGMSNREKTLVIDRLRPCGKWSLRELTSSLGISKSSYEYQRRAIARPDRLAPLRALVRRIFTEDGEGARGYRFVTC
;
A
#
# COMPACT_ATOMS: atom_id res chain seq x y z
N MET A 1 4.64 -32.26 6.39
CA MET A 1 3.89 -33.53 6.39
C MET A 1 2.98 -33.54 5.17
N THR A 2 3.20 -34.47 4.25
CA THR A 2 2.51 -34.51 2.94
C THR A 2 1.46 -35.61 3.00
N TYR A 3 0.18 -35.26 2.82
CA TYR A 3 -0.91 -36.23 2.87
C TYR A 3 -1.16 -36.83 1.48
N SER A 4 -1.49 -38.11 1.44
CA SER A 4 -1.84 -38.81 0.19
C SER A 4 -3.11 -38.20 -0.44
N ARG A 5 -3.16 -38.18 -1.78
CA ARG A 5 -4.32 -37.73 -2.56
C ARG A 5 -5.62 -38.45 -2.15
N ALA A 6 -5.52 -39.74 -1.82
CA ALA A 6 -6.66 -40.52 -1.35
C ALA A 6 -7.28 -39.96 -0.05
N VAL A 7 -6.45 -39.46 0.87
CA VAL A 7 -6.91 -38.87 2.14
C VAL A 7 -7.66 -37.56 1.90
N VAL A 8 -7.19 -36.76 0.93
CA VAL A 8 -7.83 -35.48 0.56
C VAL A 8 -9.16 -35.71 -0.15
N GLU A 9 -9.22 -36.66 -1.07
CA GLU A 9 -10.46 -37.03 -1.78
C GLU A 9 -11.50 -37.60 -0.81
N ARG A 10 -11.08 -38.48 0.11
CA ARG A 10 -11.92 -39.00 1.19
C ARG A 10 -12.47 -37.90 2.10
N ALA A 11 -11.65 -36.91 2.45
CA ALA A 11 -12.10 -35.74 3.22
C ALA A 11 -13.18 -34.93 2.47
N GLY A 12 -13.10 -34.84 1.14
CA GLY A 12 -14.09 -34.18 0.30
C GLY A 12 -15.42 -34.95 0.23
N GLU A 13 -15.38 -36.28 0.19
CA GLU A 13 -16.57 -37.13 0.29
C GLU A 13 -17.28 -36.96 1.63
N LEU A 14 -16.54 -37.05 2.73
CA LEU A 14 -17.10 -36.90 4.08
C LEU A 14 -17.69 -35.50 4.30
N ARG A 15 -17.14 -34.48 3.64
CA ARG A 15 -17.70 -33.13 3.67
C ARG A 15 -19.02 -33.02 2.90
N ARG A 16 -19.14 -33.73 1.77
CA ARG A 16 -20.39 -33.80 0.98
C ARG A 16 -21.47 -34.61 1.70
N SER A 17 -21.09 -35.60 2.51
CA SER A 17 -22.02 -36.32 3.39
C SER A 17 -22.39 -35.55 4.66
N GLY A 18 -21.95 -34.28 4.79
CA GLY A 18 -22.40 -33.36 5.84
C GLY A 18 -21.55 -33.33 7.10
N LEU A 19 -20.43 -34.05 7.17
CA LEU A 19 -19.59 -34.04 8.38
C LEU A 19 -18.86 -32.69 8.56
N SER A 20 -18.66 -32.32 9.81
CA SER A 20 -17.84 -31.15 10.17
C SER A 20 -16.35 -31.45 9.98
N CYS A 21 -15.54 -30.41 9.69
CA CYS A 21 -14.09 -30.58 9.53
C CYS A 21 -13.39 -31.20 10.76
N ARG A 22 -14.00 -31.09 11.96
CA ARG A 22 -13.50 -31.68 13.21
C ARG A 22 -13.81 -33.17 13.32
N GLU A 23 -14.94 -33.62 12.79
CA GLU A 23 -15.29 -35.04 12.75
C GLU A 23 -14.48 -35.75 11.66
N ILE A 24 -14.32 -35.11 10.50
CA ILE A 24 -13.47 -35.62 9.41
C ILE A 24 -12.01 -35.80 9.86
N ALA A 25 -11.48 -34.84 10.63
CA ALA A 25 -10.13 -34.95 11.17
C ALA A 25 -9.97 -36.10 12.20
N ARG A 26 -11.04 -36.43 12.94
CA ARG A 26 -11.06 -37.59 13.85
C ARG A 26 -11.19 -38.91 13.08
N GLU A 27 -12.00 -38.93 12.03
CA GLU A 27 -12.25 -40.09 11.18
C GLU A 27 -11.01 -40.51 10.37
N LEU A 28 -10.23 -39.54 9.90
CA LEU A 28 -9.07 -39.78 9.03
C LEU A 28 -7.75 -40.03 9.77
N ASP A 29 -7.78 -39.99 11.11
CA ASP A 29 -6.64 -40.17 12.05
C ASP A 29 -5.27 -39.72 11.50
N GLY A 30 -4.93 -38.44 11.74
CA GLY A 30 -3.66 -37.84 11.31
C GLY A 30 -3.78 -36.39 10.83
N PRO A 31 -4.72 -36.05 9.93
CA PRO A 31 -4.90 -34.67 9.47
C PRO A 31 -5.46 -33.74 10.55
N SER A 32 -4.88 -32.56 10.71
CA SER A 32 -5.47 -31.53 11.58
C SER A 32 -6.76 -30.96 10.99
N LYS A 33 -7.67 -30.47 11.85
CA LYS A 33 -8.91 -29.76 11.45
C LYS A 33 -8.64 -28.68 10.39
N SER A 34 -7.54 -27.94 10.53
CA SER A 34 -7.14 -26.86 9.62
C SER A 34 -6.70 -27.36 8.24
N ALA A 35 -6.08 -28.56 8.17
CA ALA A 35 -5.76 -29.20 6.88
C ALA A 35 -7.04 -29.59 6.13
N VAL A 36 -8.00 -30.21 6.82
CA VAL A 36 -9.30 -30.59 6.27
C VAL A 36 -10.11 -29.37 5.81
N ALA A 37 -10.11 -28.28 6.59
CA ALA A 37 -10.79 -27.04 6.22
C ALA A 37 -10.22 -26.42 4.93
N ARG A 38 -8.91 -26.54 4.71
CA ARG A 38 -8.23 -26.05 3.50
C ARG A 38 -8.64 -26.84 2.26
N TRP A 39 -8.69 -28.17 2.37
CA TRP A 39 -9.08 -29.06 1.27
C TRP A 39 -10.54 -28.88 0.87
N THR A 40 -11.43 -28.86 1.86
CA THR A 40 -12.87 -28.72 1.62
C THR A 40 -13.25 -27.37 1.03
N ARG A 41 -12.56 -26.28 1.41
CA ARG A 41 -12.74 -24.95 0.81
C ARG A 41 -12.26 -24.89 -0.64
N ALA A 42 -11.13 -25.53 -0.94
CA ALA A 42 -10.60 -25.61 -2.31
C ALA A 42 -11.54 -26.40 -3.25
N GLY A 43 -12.17 -27.47 -2.75
CA GLY A 43 -13.18 -28.23 -3.49
C GLY A 43 -14.52 -27.49 -3.68
N ALA A 44 -14.95 -26.69 -2.69
CA ALA A 44 -16.19 -25.91 -2.78
C ALA A 44 -16.11 -24.74 -3.79
N ALA A 45 -14.91 -24.21 -4.05
CA ALA A 45 -14.68 -23.15 -5.03
C ALA A 45 -14.65 -23.62 -6.50
N GLY A 46 -15.17 -24.82 -6.80
CA GLY A 46 -15.20 -25.39 -8.16
C GLY A 46 -13.84 -25.85 -8.70
N GLY A 47 -12.80 -25.86 -7.86
CA GLY A 47 -11.51 -26.44 -8.20
C GLY A 47 -11.57 -27.96 -8.06
N THR A 48 -11.19 -28.71 -9.10
CA THR A 48 -10.84 -30.13 -8.96
C THR A 48 -9.83 -30.27 -7.84
N VAL A 49 -10.01 -31.24 -6.92
CA VAL A 49 -9.09 -31.51 -5.79
C VAL A 49 -7.61 -31.58 -6.24
N GLY A 50 -7.37 -31.99 -7.50
CA GLY A 50 -6.06 -31.96 -8.15
C GLY A 50 -5.39 -30.58 -8.32
N ARG A 51 -6.12 -29.46 -8.28
CA ARG A 51 -5.53 -28.11 -8.38
C ARG A 51 -4.85 -27.66 -7.08
N ALA A 52 -5.16 -28.31 -5.95
CA ALA A 52 -4.36 -28.17 -4.73
C ALA A 52 -2.97 -28.82 -4.91
N VAL A 53 -2.85 -29.84 -5.76
CA VAL A 53 -1.59 -30.51 -6.12
C VAL A 53 -0.81 -29.70 -7.17
N ALA A 54 -1.50 -28.97 -8.05
CA ALA A 54 -0.87 -28.19 -9.13
C ALA A 54 -0.16 -26.88 -8.69
N LYS A 55 -0.16 -26.52 -7.40
CA LYS A 55 0.70 -25.46 -6.84
C LYS A 55 1.99 -26.01 -6.20
N MET A 56 2.36 -27.25 -6.49
CA MET A 56 3.54 -27.89 -5.89
C MET A 56 4.82 -27.83 -6.74
N ASP A 57 4.74 -27.36 -7.99
CA ASP A 57 5.88 -27.19 -8.90
C ASP A 57 6.25 -25.73 -9.17
N LEU A 58 6.16 -24.86 -8.15
CA LEU A 58 7.07 -23.71 -8.14
C LEU A 58 8.36 -24.17 -7.46
N PRO A 59 9.54 -23.81 -7.99
CA PRO A 59 10.79 -23.98 -7.25
C PRO A 59 10.57 -23.44 -5.84
N LYS A 60 10.75 -24.28 -4.82
CA LYS A 60 10.86 -23.78 -3.46
C LYS A 60 11.95 -22.73 -3.52
N VAL A 61 11.63 -21.48 -3.23
CA VAL A 61 12.65 -20.48 -2.92
C VAL A 61 13.46 -21.11 -1.79
N VAL A 62 14.66 -21.59 -2.11
CA VAL A 62 15.57 -22.17 -1.13
C VAL A 62 16.19 -20.99 -0.41
N GLY A 63 15.74 -20.82 0.81
CA GLY A 63 16.04 -19.72 1.70
C GLY A 63 14.89 -19.67 2.69
N ASP A 64 15.18 -19.32 3.95
CA ASP A 64 14.12 -18.83 4.82
C ASP A 64 13.60 -17.55 4.15
N GLY A 65 12.57 -17.70 3.30
CA GLY A 65 11.76 -16.58 2.87
C GLY A 65 11.41 -15.79 4.13
N PRO A 66 11.30 -14.45 4.05
CA PRO A 66 11.16 -13.62 5.23
C PRO A 66 10.12 -14.27 6.14
N VAL A 67 10.49 -14.52 7.40
CA VAL A 67 9.57 -15.03 8.40
C VAL A 67 8.49 -13.97 8.51
N TYR A 68 7.42 -14.17 7.76
CA TYR A 68 6.24 -13.34 7.89
C TYR A 68 5.75 -13.62 9.30
N PRO A 69 5.54 -12.58 10.12
CA PRO A 69 4.80 -12.76 11.36
C PRO A 69 3.56 -13.59 11.05
N ASP A 70 3.13 -14.46 11.96
CA ASP A 70 1.83 -15.11 11.86
C ASP A 70 0.76 -14.02 11.95
N ILE A 71 0.49 -13.36 10.81
CA ILE A 71 -0.53 -12.34 10.67
C ILE A 71 -1.85 -13.10 10.75
N ASP A 72 -2.66 -12.78 11.76
CA ASP A 72 -3.98 -13.34 11.89
C ASP A 72 -4.74 -13.13 10.56
N PRO A 73 -5.36 -14.18 9.99
CA PRO A 73 -6.19 -14.04 8.80
C PRO A 73 -7.19 -12.89 8.87
N ASP A 74 -7.68 -12.56 10.06
CA ASP A 74 -8.64 -11.48 10.29
C ASP A 74 -7.99 -10.08 10.27
N ASP A 75 -6.67 -9.97 10.58
CA ASP A 75 -5.91 -8.71 10.55
C ASP A 75 -5.24 -8.43 9.20
N LYS A 76 -5.16 -9.45 8.34
CA LYS A 76 -4.47 -9.38 7.06
C LYS A 76 -5.06 -8.31 6.14
N ASP A 77 -6.38 -8.19 6.08
CA ASP A 77 -7.03 -7.24 5.16
C ASP A 77 -6.78 -5.79 5.60
N ALA A 78 -6.85 -5.51 6.90
CA ALA A 78 -6.49 -4.20 7.45
C ALA A 78 -5.01 -3.85 7.21
N LEU A 79 -4.11 -4.82 7.31
CA LEU A 79 -2.70 -4.64 6.99
C LEU A 79 -2.49 -4.33 5.50
N ILE A 80 -3.19 -5.04 4.61
CA ILE A 80 -3.14 -4.78 3.16
C ILE A 80 -3.61 -3.36 2.87
N GLU A 81 -4.72 -2.93 3.45
CA GLU A 81 -5.24 -1.58 3.26
C GLU A 81 -4.25 -0.50 3.71
N ARG A 82 -3.64 -0.69 4.89
CA ARG A 82 -2.58 0.20 5.40
C ARG A 82 -1.38 0.27 4.47
N LEU A 83 -0.86 -0.87 4.03
CA LEU A 83 0.31 -0.93 3.13
C LEU A 83 -0.01 -0.32 1.76
N VAL A 84 -1.23 -0.48 1.27
CA VAL A 84 -1.67 0.13 0.02
C VAL A 84 -1.76 1.65 0.14
N LEU A 85 -2.22 2.18 1.27
CA LEU A 85 -2.16 3.61 1.57
C LEU A 85 -0.71 4.11 1.62
N GLU A 86 0.16 3.43 2.37
CA GLU A 86 1.56 3.80 2.53
C GLU A 86 2.30 3.82 1.18
N ASN A 87 2.10 2.80 0.35
CA ASN A 87 2.72 2.75 -0.98
C ASN A 87 2.24 3.89 -1.88
N ALA A 88 0.95 4.23 -1.81
CA ALA A 88 0.40 5.35 -2.57
C ALA A 88 0.98 6.70 -2.12
N VAL A 89 1.15 6.89 -0.81
CA VAL A 89 1.82 8.07 -0.25
C VAL A 89 3.26 8.17 -0.73
N LEU A 90 4.04 7.09 -0.65
CA LEU A 90 5.43 7.07 -1.11
C LEU A 90 5.56 7.39 -2.61
N ARG A 91 4.69 6.81 -3.44
CA ARG A 91 4.64 7.13 -4.87
C ARG A 91 4.29 8.59 -5.12
N ALA A 92 3.29 9.13 -4.42
CA ALA A 92 2.91 10.53 -4.56
C ALA A 92 4.02 11.50 -4.09
N VAL A 93 4.76 11.15 -3.03
CA VAL A 93 5.93 11.91 -2.57
C VAL A 93 7.01 11.93 -3.64
N ASN A 94 7.33 10.78 -4.23
CA ASN A 94 8.31 10.70 -5.31
C ASN A 94 7.83 11.49 -6.55
N ASP A 95 6.55 11.42 -6.88
CA ASP A 95 5.98 12.13 -8.03
C ASP A 95 6.03 13.66 -7.85
N VAL A 96 5.59 14.16 -6.69
CA VAL A 96 5.37 15.59 -6.43
C VAL A 96 6.64 16.29 -5.96
N LEU A 97 7.40 15.65 -5.08
CA LEU A 97 8.55 16.28 -4.42
C LEU A 97 9.88 15.80 -4.99
N LYS A 98 9.89 14.71 -5.78
CA LYS A 98 11.12 14.05 -6.25
C LYS A 98 12.07 13.71 -5.10
N ALA A 99 11.50 13.52 -3.89
CA ALA A 99 12.23 13.21 -2.67
C ALA A 99 12.39 11.70 -2.50
N ALA A 100 13.46 11.31 -1.81
CA ALA A 100 13.77 9.91 -1.50
C ALA A 100 13.14 9.41 -0.19
N SER A 101 12.76 10.31 0.74
CA SER A 101 12.25 9.96 2.07
C SER A 101 11.07 10.83 2.51
N LEU A 102 10.37 10.36 3.55
CA LEU A 102 9.27 11.08 4.21
C LEU A 102 9.74 11.99 5.34
N ASP A 103 11.01 11.89 5.73
CA ASP A 103 11.55 12.60 6.89
C ASP A 103 11.70 14.10 6.62
N GLY A 104 11.36 14.91 7.61
CA GLY A 104 11.52 16.37 7.53
C GLY A 104 10.53 17.08 6.60
N MET A 105 9.51 16.40 6.07
CA MET A 105 8.50 17.04 5.22
C MET A 105 7.80 18.21 5.91
N SER A 106 7.80 19.36 5.25
CA SER A 106 7.02 20.52 5.68
C SER A 106 5.51 20.28 5.54
N ASN A 107 4.71 21.02 6.31
CA ASN A 107 3.25 20.94 6.19
C ASN A 107 2.76 21.33 4.78
N ARG A 108 3.51 22.19 4.08
CA ARG A 108 3.21 22.57 2.69
C ARG A 108 3.41 21.37 1.75
N GLU A 109 4.51 20.66 1.88
CA GLU A 109 4.82 19.47 1.08
C GLU A 109 3.83 18.32 1.34
N LYS A 110 3.52 18.07 2.62
CA LYS A 110 2.45 17.11 3.00
C LYS A 110 1.13 17.46 2.33
N THR A 111 0.79 18.74 2.25
CA THR A 111 -0.46 19.20 1.61
C THR A 111 -0.46 18.92 0.11
N LEU A 112 0.66 19.14 -0.60
CA LEU A 112 0.77 18.83 -2.02
C LEU A 112 0.58 17.33 -2.31
N VAL A 113 1.11 16.46 -1.44
CA VAL A 113 0.93 15.01 -1.54
C VAL A 113 -0.54 14.63 -1.33
N ILE A 114 -1.21 15.23 -0.34
CA ILE A 114 -2.65 15.02 -0.11
C ILE A 114 -3.46 15.46 -1.33
N ASP A 115 -3.17 16.63 -1.90
CA ASP A 115 -3.86 17.16 -3.07
C ASP A 115 -3.63 16.29 -4.32
N ARG A 116 -2.48 15.61 -4.43
CA ARG A 116 -2.22 14.63 -5.50
C ARG A 116 -3.03 13.35 -5.36
N LEU A 117 -3.27 12.89 -4.12
CA LEU A 117 -3.96 11.62 -3.82
C LEU A 117 -5.49 11.77 -3.75
N ARG A 118 -5.99 12.93 -3.31
CA ARG A 118 -7.42 13.21 -3.14
C ARG A 118 -8.29 12.91 -4.37
N PRO A 119 -7.89 13.26 -5.61
CA PRO A 119 -8.72 13.01 -6.79
C PRO A 119 -9.01 11.53 -7.05
N CYS A 120 -8.21 10.61 -6.51
CA CYS A 120 -8.43 9.17 -6.60
C CYS A 120 -9.67 8.70 -5.80
N GLY A 121 -10.12 9.47 -4.81
CA GLY A 121 -11.32 9.17 -4.01
C GLY A 121 -11.21 7.94 -3.09
N LYS A 122 -10.09 7.23 -3.10
CA LYS A 122 -9.89 5.97 -2.36
C LYS A 122 -9.76 6.14 -0.84
N TRP A 123 -9.22 7.27 -0.38
CA TRP A 123 -9.00 7.53 1.05
C TRP A 123 -9.66 8.83 1.48
N SER A 124 -10.18 8.83 2.70
CA SER A 124 -10.69 10.03 3.35
C SER A 124 -9.56 11.02 3.66
N LEU A 125 -9.91 12.29 3.81
CA LEU A 125 -8.95 13.30 4.28
C LEU A 125 -8.31 12.88 5.62
N ARG A 126 -9.11 12.29 6.52
CA ARG A 126 -8.65 11.90 7.85
C ARG A 126 -7.50 10.89 7.74
N GLU A 127 -7.68 9.83 6.95
CA GLU A 127 -6.65 8.82 6.72
C GLU A 127 -5.36 9.41 6.15
N LEU A 128 -5.48 10.29 5.14
CA LEU A 128 -4.34 10.96 4.53
C LEU A 128 -3.60 11.88 5.53
N THR A 129 -4.35 12.67 6.30
CA THR A 129 -3.76 13.57 7.31
C THR A 129 -3.11 12.81 8.46
N SER A 130 -3.70 11.69 8.89
CA SER A 130 -3.15 10.81 9.91
C SER A 130 -1.88 10.12 9.41
N SER A 131 -1.87 9.60 8.18
CA SER A 131 -0.71 8.95 7.57
C SER A 131 0.50 9.90 7.45
N LEU A 132 0.28 11.16 7.08
CA LEU A 132 1.34 12.16 6.93
C LEU A 132 1.66 12.94 8.21
N GLY A 133 0.93 12.70 9.30
CA GLY A 133 1.12 13.42 10.58
C GLY A 133 0.94 14.93 10.43
N ILE A 134 -0.15 15.38 9.78
CA ILE A 134 -0.53 16.79 9.68
C ILE A 134 -1.94 16.97 10.24
N SER A 135 -2.19 18.04 11.00
CA SER A 135 -3.55 18.33 11.47
C SER A 135 -4.44 18.81 10.31
N LYS A 136 -5.75 18.58 10.42
CA LYS A 136 -6.74 19.10 9.45
C LYS A 136 -6.63 20.62 9.28
N SER A 137 -6.44 21.36 10.37
CA SER A 137 -6.29 22.82 10.33
C SER A 137 -5.05 23.26 9.55
N SER A 138 -3.91 22.60 9.78
CA SER A 138 -2.68 22.86 9.04
C SER A 138 -2.82 22.54 7.55
N TYR A 139 -3.48 21.43 7.21
CA TYR A 139 -3.80 21.09 5.83
C TYR A 139 -4.65 22.18 5.15
N GLU A 140 -5.77 22.59 5.76
CA GLU A 140 -6.65 23.61 5.16
C GLU A 140 -5.97 24.97 5.06
N TYR A 141 -5.13 25.33 6.03
CA TYR A 141 -4.31 26.54 5.97
C TYR A 141 -3.34 26.48 4.78
N GLN A 142 -2.56 25.41 4.67
CA GLN A 142 -1.56 25.26 3.61
C GLN A 142 -2.20 25.17 2.23
N ARG A 143 -3.32 24.47 2.10
CA ARG A 143 -4.09 24.39 0.85
C ARG A 143 -4.51 25.78 0.38
N ARG A 144 -5.04 26.60 1.29
CA ARG A 144 -5.37 28.01 0.99
C ARG A 144 -4.12 28.82 0.68
N ALA A 145 -3.03 28.63 1.42
CA ALA A 145 -1.79 29.36 1.20
C ALA A 145 -1.16 29.04 -0.17
N ILE A 146 -1.22 27.79 -0.62
CA ILE A 146 -0.75 27.35 -1.95
C ILE A 146 -1.61 27.95 -3.06
N ALA A 147 -2.93 28.00 -2.87
CA ALA A 147 -3.85 28.57 -3.86
C ALA A 147 -3.81 30.11 -3.94
N ARG A 148 -3.17 30.79 -2.99
CA ARG A 148 -3.07 32.26 -3.02
C ARG A 148 -2.20 32.71 -4.20
N PRO A 149 -2.64 33.74 -4.93
CA PRO A 149 -1.80 34.38 -5.94
C PRO A 149 -0.48 34.85 -5.33
N ASP A 150 0.60 34.69 -6.09
CA ASP A 150 1.90 35.18 -5.69
C ASP A 150 1.93 36.71 -5.75
N ARG A 151 1.80 37.36 -4.59
CA ARG A 151 1.83 38.83 -4.46
C ARG A 151 3.10 39.45 -5.03
N LEU A 152 4.20 38.71 -5.04
CA LEU A 152 5.49 39.17 -5.56
C LEU A 152 5.74 38.69 -7.00
N ALA A 153 4.74 38.13 -7.69
CA ALA A 153 4.91 37.68 -9.07
C ALA A 153 5.41 38.80 -10.01
N PRO A 154 4.88 40.04 -9.97
CA PRO A 154 5.39 41.13 -10.80
C PRO A 154 6.85 41.46 -10.46
N LEU A 155 7.20 41.47 -9.17
CA LEU A 155 8.56 41.73 -8.73
C LEU A 155 9.52 40.61 -9.15
N ARG A 156 9.12 39.35 -9.05
CA ARG A 156 9.95 38.21 -9.52
C ARG A 156 10.15 38.24 -11.02
N ALA A 157 9.12 38.63 -11.79
CA ALA A 157 9.25 38.82 -13.23
C ALA A 157 10.26 39.93 -13.54
N LEU A 158 10.18 41.06 -12.82
CA LEU A 158 11.13 42.16 -12.94
C LEU A 158 12.57 41.72 -12.59
N VAL A 159 12.76 41.05 -11.44
CA VAL A 159 14.06 40.52 -10.99
C VAL A 159 14.65 39.57 -12.03
N ARG A 160 13.84 38.66 -12.59
CA ARG A 160 14.28 37.75 -13.65
C ARG A 160 14.70 38.51 -14.90
N ARG A 161 13.88 39.46 -15.35
CA ARG A 161 14.18 40.29 -16.51
C ARG A 161 15.51 41.03 -16.34
N ILE A 162 15.70 41.73 -15.21
CA ILE A 162 16.96 42.46 -14.93
C ILE A 162 18.14 41.49 -14.91
N PHE A 163 17.99 40.31 -14.31
CA PHE A 163 19.06 39.32 -14.29
C PHE A 163 19.41 38.81 -15.69
N THR A 164 18.41 38.44 -16.51
CA THR A 164 18.63 37.80 -17.81
C THR A 164 18.94 38.78 -18.93
N GLU A 165 18.25 39.92 -18.97
CA GLU A 165 18.35 40.90 -20.06
C GLU A 165 19.43 41.94 -19.74
N ASP A 166 19.29 42.67 -18.62
CA ASP A 166 20.23 43.76 -18.28
C ASP A 166 21.57 43.21 -17.74
N GLY A 167 21.52 42.05 -17.08
CA GLY A 167 22.65 41.38 -16.44
C GLY A 167 23.26 40.23 -17.23
N GLU A 168 22.73 39.92 -18.42
CA GLU A 168 23.15 38.84 -19.32
C GLU A 168 23.22 37.45 -18.64
N GLY A 169 22.50 37.25 -17.53
CA GLY A 169 22.54 36.05 -16.71
C GLY A 169 23.87 35.79 -15.99
N ALA A 170 24.84 36.71 -16.08
CA ALA A 170 26.16 36.58 -15.49
C ALA A 170 26.38 37.49 -14.28
N ARG A 171 25.63 38.61 -14.20
CA ARG A 171 25.76 39.55 -13.09
C ARG A 171 24.99 39.06 -11.86
N GLY A 172 25.70 39.04 -10.73
CA GLY A 172 25.14 38.57 -9.46
C GLY A 172 24.08 39.48 -8.86
N TYR A 173 23.53 39.05 -7.72
CA TYR A 173 22.38 39.69 -7.06
C TYR A 173 22.55 41.20 -6.79
N ARG A 174 23.78 41.68 -6.56
CA ARG A 174 24.04 43.11 -6.33
C ARG A 174 23.53 43.97 -7.49
N PHE A 175 23.77 43.54 -8.72
CA PHE A 175 23.33 44.27 -9.92
C PHE A 175 21.81 44.36 -10.00
N VAL A 176 21.12 43.28 -9.63
CA VAL A 176 19.65 43.20 -9.68
C VAL A 176 18.98 44.06 -8.61
N THR A 177 19.70 44.40 -7.53
CA THR A 177 19.21 45.20 -6.41
C THR A 177 19.62 46.67 -6.44
N CYS A 178 20.42 47.09 -7.42
CA CYS A 178 20.91 48.47 -7.57
C CYS A 178 19.91 49.38 -8.30
#